data_AF-A0AAW0DL85-F1
#
_entry.id   AF-A0AAW0DL85-F1
#
_cell.length_a   1.000
_cell.length_b   1.000
_cell.length_c   1.000
_cell.angle_alpha   90.00
_cell.angle_beta   90.00
_cell.angle_gamma   90.00
#
_symmetry.space_group_name_H-M   'P 1'
#
loop_
_entity.id
_entity.type
_entity.pdbx_description
1 polymer ?
#
loop_
_entity_poly.entity_id
_entity_poly.type
_entity_poly.pdbx_seq_one_letter_code
_entity_poly.pdbx_strand_id
1 'polypeptide(L)'
;MPKEPRSKHTKQSSHPSAPSTSGTRPRAARRGAEYKFNFGKHKGRTINEVPWDYILWCTDQGIPNNRPDLKAGIEAFLQAHPVYRGIKSVKQRYEDVRRVLPEWLYKECANALEVFMTMRYEHDFPPDVEEEKIKALEDFIRRGYHREYPARPSPEEKLPDDSLAVIKLRECLSRCPDLNEGSSDEELDHYEDPISGFEHCSLKQSYKKEIVACLKEIEKQHGAGVRALGNWEVRDLIAKRIEGIRYSGGGNNGCEYFELGDASLGWLKEDYSRFV
;
A
#
# COMPACT_ATOMS: atom_id res chain seq x y z
N MET A 1 -48.87 72.86 -12.53
CA MET A 1 -47.66 73.35 -13.22
C MET A 1 -47.67 72.85 -14.66
N PRO A 2 -47.46 73.73 -15.65
CA PRO A 2 -47.75 73.46 -17.06
C PRO A 2 -46.56 72.85 -17.83
N LYS A 3 -46.92 72.15 -18.90
CA LYS A 3 -46.06 71.49 -19.91
C LYS A 3 -45.39 72.52 -20.82
N GLU A 4 -44.13 72.29 -21.21
CA GLU A 4 -43.52 72.77 -22.47
C GLU A 4 -42.12 72.13 -22.71
N PRO A 5 -41.49 72.20 -23.90
CA PRO A 5 -41.76 71.31 -25.02
C PRO A 5 -40.51 70.61 -25.61
N ARG A 6 -40.79 69.77 -26.63
CA ARG A 6 -39.86 69.10 -27.56
C ARG A 6 -38.81 70.04 -28.18
N SER A 7 -37.57 69.53 -28.33
CA SER A 7 -36.65 69.94 -29.39
C SER A 7 -36.18 68.74 -30.21
N LYS A 8 -36.18 68.91 -31.53
CA LYS A 8 -35.74 68.00 -32.58
C LYS A 8 -34.28 68.30 -32.92
N HIS A 9 -33.51 67.30 -33.36
CA HIS A 9 -32.34 67.32 -34.24
C HIS A 9 -31.50 66.06 -33.91
N THR A 10 -30.84 65.31 -34.79
CA THR A 10 -30.66 65.28 -36.24
C THR A 10 -30.06 63.91 -36.51
N LYS A 11 -30.54 63.19 -37.55
CA LYS A 11 -29.91 61.97 -38.04
C LYS A 11 -28.56 62.32 -38.66
N GLN A 12 -27.47 61.74 -38.17
CA GLN A 12 -26.25 61.53 -38.95
C GLN A 12 -25.93 60.05 -39.01
N SER A 13 -26.06 59.52 -40.22
CA SER A 13 -25.57 58.23 -40.65
C SER A 13 -24.06 58.32 -40.80
N SER A 14 -23.32 57.43 -40.14
CA SER A 14 -21.98 57.03 -40.58
C SER A 14 -21.77 55.55 -40.26
N HIS A 15 -21.31 54.86 -41.28
CA HIS A 15 -21.16 53.41 -41.38
C HIS A 15 -20.11 52.83 -40.40
N PRO A 16 -20.19 51.51 -40.13
CA PRO A 16 -19.43 50.82 -39.10
C PRO A 16 -17.96 50.63 -39.47
N SER A 17 -17.06 51.11 -38.61
CA SER A 17 -15.67 50.64 -38.59
C SER A 17 -15.63 49.23 -38.05
N ALA A 18 -15.11 48.31 -38.85
CA ALA A 18 -14.83 46.94 -38.48
C ALA A 18 -14.05 46.85 -37.16
N PRO A 19 -14.39 45.92 -36.25
CA PRO A 19 -13.53 45.62 -35.13
C PRO A 19 -12.26 44.96 -35.69
N SER A 20 -11.17 45.71 -35.67
CA SER A 20 -9.82 45.19 -35.85
C SER A 20 -9.64 44.02 -34.90
N THR A 21 -9.65 42.82 -35.48
CA THR A 21 -9.23 41.57 -34.86
C THR A 21 -7.74 41.74 -34.60
N SER A 22 -7.41 42.30 -33.44
CA SER A 22 -6.10 42.24 -32.83
C SER A 22 -5.82 40.76 -32.57
N GLY A 23 -5.26 40.10 -33.58
CA GLY A 23 -4.65 38.80 -33.45
C GLY A 23 -3.56 38.90 -32.40
N THR A 24 -3.93 38.53 -31.18
CA THR A 24 -3.00 38.31 -30.06
C THR A 24 -2.11 37.16 -30.46
N ARG A 25 -1.04 37.51 -31.18
CA ARG A 25 0.10 36.64 -31.50
C ARG A 25 0.53 35.97 -30.18
N PRO A 26 0.70 34.64 -30.12
CA PRO A 26 1.23 33.98 -28.93
C PRO A 26 2.60 34.58 -28.64
N ARG A 27 2.66 35.40 -27.58
CA ARG A 27 3.87 36.04 -27.12
C ARG A 27 4.81 34.91 -26.70
N ALA A 28 5.82 34.64 -27.52
CA ALA A 28 6.88 33.71 -27.21
C ALA A 28 7.33 33.91 -25.77
N ALA A 29 7.22 32.84 -24.98
CA ALA A 29 7.46 32.83 -23.55
C ALA A 29 8.79 33.54 -23.24
N ARG A 30 8.70 34.68 -22.55
CA ARG A 30 9.86 35.31 -21.95
C ARG A 30 10.52 34.26 -21.06
N ARG A 31 11.79 33.95 -21.34
CA ARG A 31 12.65 33.21 -20.42
C ARG A 31 12.53 33.85 -19.04
N GLY A 32 12.00 33.09 -18.07
CA GLY A 32 11.92 33.49 -16.67
C GLY A 32 10.54 33.85 -16.11
N ALA A 33 9.43 33.73 -16.87
CA ALA A 33 8.11 33.84 -16.26
C ALA A 33 7.81 32.55 -15.48
N GLU A 34 7.94 32.64 -14.16
CA GLU A 34 7.56 31.58 -13.23
C GLU A 34 6.11 31.14 -13.47
N TYR A 35 5.88 29.83 -13.61
CA TYR A 35 4.55 29.29 -13.87
C TYR A 35 3.58 29.69 -12.75
N LYS A 36 2.40 30.18 -13.12
CA LYS A 36 1.29 30.48 -12.20
C LYS A 36 0.12 29.55 -12.46
N PHE A 37 -0.34 28.87 -11.42
CA PHE A 37 -1.53 28.04 -11.49
C PHE A 37 -2.73 28.92 -11.84
N ASN A 38 -3.48 28.55 -12.88
CA ASN A 38 -4.70 29.26 -13.28
C ASN A 38 -5.99 28.46 -12.97
N PHE A 39 -5.85 27.35 -12.23
CA PHE A 39 -6.90 26.38 -11.90
C PHE A 39 -6.73 25.85 -10.47
N GLY A 40 -7.74 25.11 -9.98
CA GLY A 40 -7.67 24.39 -8.71
C GLY A 40 -7.57 25.27 -7.46
N LYS A 41 -7.24 24.66 -6.32
CA LYS A 41 -7.19 25.31 -5.01
C LYS A 41 -6.06 26.35 -4.88
N HIS A 42 -5.05 26.28 -5.74
CA HIS A 42 -3.88 27.17 -5.74
C HIS A 42 -3.90 28.20 -6.90
N LYS A 43 -5.08 28.49 -7.47
CA LYS A 43 -5.20 29.49 -8.54
C LYS A 43 -4.60 30.84 -8.15
N GLY A 44 -3.78 31.40 -9.02
CA GLY A 44 -3.08 32.68 -8.86
C GLY A 44 -1.69 32.54 -8.22
N ARG A 45 -1.39 31.42 -7.56
CA ARG A 45 -0.09 31.14 -6.94
C ARG A 45 0.96 30.71 -7.96
N THR A 46 2.21 31.06 -7.72
CA THR A 46 3.33 30.54 -8.52
C THR A 46 3.65 29.09 -8.14
N ILE A 47 4.37 28.39 -9.01
CA ILE A 47 4.75 27.00 -8.74
C ILE A 47 5.63 26.82 -7.49
N ASN A 48 6.45 27.83 -7.13
CA ASN A 48 7.26 27.78 -5.91
C ASN A 48 6.44 28.07 -4.64
N GLU A 49 5.28 28.73 -4.75
CA GLU A 49 4.38 29.00 -3.62
C GLU A 49 3.47 27.82 -3.29
N VAL A 50 3.48 26.77 -4.11
CA VAL A 50 2.56 25.64 -3.99
C VAL A 50 3.28 24.44 -3.37
N PRO A 51 2.69 23.78 -2.36
CA PRO A 51 3.30 22.59 -1.76
C PRO A 51 3.61 21.51 -2.79
N TRP A 52 4.76 20.86 -2.65
CA TRP A 52 5.23 19.83 -3.58
C TRP A 52 4.20 18.70 -3.75
N ASP A 53 3.53 18.29 -2.69
CA ASP A 53 2.51 17.23 -2.71
C ASP A 53 1.33 17.56 -3.64
N TYR A 54 0.97 18.83 -3.80
CA TYR A 54 -0.05 19.24 -4.76
C TYR A 54 0.43 19.10 -6.21
N ILE A 55 1.71 19.36 -6.46
CA ILE A 55 2.34 19.22 -7.77
C ILE A 55 2.44 17.73 -8.14
N LEU A 56 2.82 16.88 -7.19
CA LEU A 56 2.77 15.42 -7.33
C LEU A 56 1.35 14.94 -7.62
N TRP A 57 0.36 15.36 -6.83
CA TRP A 57 -1.04 15.02 -7.05
C TRP A 57 -1.50 15.43 -8.46
N CYS A 58 -1.16 16.65 -8.92
CA CYS A 58 -1.49 17.10 -10.28
C CYS A 58 -0.91 16.16 -11.35
N THR A 59 0.33 15.69 -11.14
CA THR A 59 1.01 14.75 -12.04
C THR A 59 0.32 13.38 -12.03
N ASP A 60 -0.06 12.87 -10.86
CA ASP A 60 -0.78 11.60 -10.70
C ASP A 60 -2.16 11.58 -11.32
N GLN A 61 -2.85 12.73 -11.33
CA GLN A 61 -4.14 12.92 -12.00
C GLN A 61 -4.01 13.11 -13.52
N GLY A 62 -2.80 13.08 -14.06
CA GLY A 62 -2.56 13.28 -15.49
C GLY A 62 -2.92 14.67 -15.99
N ILE A 63 -3.07 15.67 -15.11
CA ILE A 63 -3.41 17.05 -15.49
C ILE A 63 -2.39 17.64 -16.47
N PRO A 64 -1.06 17.44 -16.30
CA PRO A 64 -0.06 17.91 -17.26
C PRO A 64 -0.24 17.39 -18.69
N ASN A 65 -0.89 16.23 -18.88
CA ASN A 65 -1.13 15.67 -20.22
C ASN A 65 -2.09 16.55 -21.04
N ASN A 66 -3.01 17.22 -20.37
CA ASN A 66 -3.97 18.14 -20.98
C ASN A 66 -3.55 19.61 -20.84
N ARG A 67 -2.41 19.87 -20.18
CA ARG A 67 -1.94 21.20 -19.78
C ARG A 67 -0.43 21.32 -20.06
N PRO A 68 -0.03 21.56 -21.33
CA PRO A 68 1.38 21.65 -21.68
C PRO A 68 2.09 22.84 -20.98
N ASP A 69 1.34 23.87 -20.62
CA ASP A 69 1.81 25.00 -19.81
C ASP A 69 2.23 24.55 -18.39
N LEU A 70 1.39 23.74 -17.74
CA LEU A 70 1.69 23.15 -16.44
C LEU A 70 2.88 22.19 -16.54
N LYS A 71 2.89 21.33 -17.57
CA LYS A 71 3.99 20.39 -17.82
C LYS A 71 5.33 21.12 -17.92
N ALA A 72 5.41 22.15 -18.76
CA ALA A 72 6.61 22.98 -18.89
C ALA A 72 6.98 23.69 -17.57
N GLY A 73 5.98 24.15 -16.80
CA GLY A 73 6.18 24.73 -15.48
C GLY A 73 6.81 23.76 -14.49
N ILE A 74 6.29 22.54 -14.41
CA ILE A 74 6.80 21.46 -13.54
C ILE A 74 8.23 21.06 -13.96
N GLU A 75 8.49 20.90 -15.26
CA GLU A 75 9.82 20.57 -15.78
C GLU A 75 10.85 21.67 -15.41
N ALA A 76 10.50 22.94 -15.60
CA ALA A 76 11.35 24.06 -15.21
C ALA A 76 11.59 24.10 -13.68
N PHE A 77 10.55 23.83 -12.88
CA PHE A 77 10.66 23.75 -11.42
C PHE A 77 11.63 22.64 -10.98
N LEU A 78 11.52 21.44 -11.56
CA LEU A 78 12.40 20.29 -11.29
C LEU A 78 13.85 20.50 -11.77
N GLN A 79 14.05 21.32 -12.80
CA GLN A 79 15.39 21.75 -13.22
C GLN A 79 16.00 22.70 -12.19
N ALA A 80 15.22 23.65 -11.68
CA ALA A 80 15.66 24.62 -10.68
C ALA A 80 15.83 24.02 -9.27
N HIS A 81 15.10 22.95 -8.95
CA HIS A 81 15.12 22.30 -7.64
C HIS A 81 15.42 20.80 -7.75
N PRO A 82 16.70 20.42 -7.94
CA PRO A 82 17.10 19.02 -8.10
C PRO A 82 16.70 18.11 -6.93
N VAL A 83 16.48 18.65 -5.74
CA VAL A 83 16.04 17.89 -4.55
C VAL A 83 14.69 17.20 -4.76
N TYR A 84 13.81 17.77 -5.57
CA TYR A 84 12.51 17.16 -5.89
C TYR A 84 12.58 16.18 -7.06
N ARG A 85 13.73 16.07 -7.72
CA ARG A 85 13.92 15.16 -8.86
C ARG A 85 13.93 13.72 -8.36
N GLY A 86 13.02 12.91 -8.89
CA GLY A 86 12.92 11.50 -8.54
C GLY A 86 12.11 11.23 -7.26
N ILE A 87 11.59 12.27 -6.59
CA ILE A 87 10.56 12.07 -5.56
C ILE A 87 9.32 11.55 -6.26
N LYS A 88 8.93 10.33 -5.91
CA LYS A 88 7.73 9.67 -6.41
C LYS A 88 6.55 10.02 -5.50
N SER A 89 5.37 10.12 -6.10
CA SER A 89 4.15 10.19 -5.31
C SER A 89 3.90 8.89 -4.55
N VAL A 90 3.09 8.95 -3.50
CA VAL A 90 2.61 7.75 -2.77
C VAL A 90 1.99 6.74 -3.74
N LYS A 91 1.18 7.22 -4.69
CA LYS A 91 0.56 6.38 -5.73
C LYS A 91 1.60 5.65 -6.58
N GLN A 92 2.59 6.36 -7.11
CA GLN A 92 3.66 5.77 -7.91
C GLN A 92 4.49 4.76 -7.11
N ARG A 93 4.74 5.03 -5.83
CA ARG A 93 5.45 4.10 -4.93
C ARG A 93 4.64 2.83 -4.70
N TYR A 94 3.33 2.91 -4.48
CA TYR A 94 2.47 1.71 -4.43
C TYR A 94 2.50 0.91 -5.73
N GLU A 95 2.53 1.55 -6.90
CA GLU A 95 2.69 0.87 -8.18
C GLU A 95 4.03 0.13 -8.27
N ASP A 96 5.11 0.73 -7.78
CA ASP A 96 6.43 0.08 -7.73
C ASP A 96 6.44 -1.11 -6.76
N VAL A 97 5.84 -0.97 -5.58
CA VAL A 97 5.67 -2.08 -4.62
C VAL A 97 4.89 -3.23 -5.27
N ARG A 98 3.78 -2.96 -5.96
CA ARG A 98 2.97 -3.99 -6.65
C ARG A 98 3.69 -4.68 -7.81
N ARG A 99 4.71 -4.05 -8.41
CA ARG A 99 5.56 -4.70 -9.43
C ARG A 99 6.53 -5.69 -8.82
N VAL A 100 6.88 -5.53 -7.55
CA VAL A 100 7.85 -6.37 -6.84
C VAL A 100 7.16 -7.47 -6.04
N LEU A 101 6.08 -7.14 -5.33
CA LEU A 101 5.35 -8.11 -4.51
C LEU A 101 4.32 -8.89 -5.34
N PRO A 102 4.25 -10.22 -5.19
CA PRO A 102 3.10 -10.98 -5.66
C PRO A 102 1.79 -10.43 -5.08
N GLU A 103 0.71 -10.44 -5.88
CA GLU A 103 -0.57 -9.84 -5.51
C GLU A 103 -1.13 -10.35 -4.16
N TRP A 104 -0.98 -11.66 -3.89
CA TRP A 104 -1.44 -12.24 -2.62
C TRP A 104 -0.66 -11.67 -1.42
N LEU A 105 0.66 -11.50 -1.55
CA LEU A 105 1.53 -11.03 -0.48
C LEU A 105 1.29 -9.53 -0.23
N TYR A 106 1.12 -8.76 -1.31
CA TYR A 106 0.71 -7.36 -1.22
C TYR A 106 -0.59 -7.21 -0.43
N LYS A 107 -1.63 -8.02 -0.71
CA LYS A 107 -2.91 -7.97 -0.01
C LYS A 107 -2.77 -8.28 1.47
N GLU A 108 -2.00 -9.30 1.83
CA GLU A 108 -1.81 -9.65 3.24
C GLU A 108 -1.02 -8.58 4.01
N CYS A 109 0.05 -8.03 3.42
CA CYS A 109 0.77 -6.90 4.03
C CYS A 109 -0.14 -5.66 4.16
N ALA A 110 -0.94 -5.34 3.14
CA ALA A 110 -1.88 -4.22 3.19
C ALA A 110 -2.93 -4.42 4.28
N ASN A 111 -3.52 -5.61 4.38
CA ASN A 111 -4.48 -5.93 5.45
C ASN A 111 -3.84 -5.81 6.84
N ALA A 112 -2.62 -6.32 7.02
CA ALA A 112 -1.89 -6.19 8.28
C ALA A 112 -1.66 -4.73 8.68
N LEU A 113 -1.30 -3.89 7.70
CA LEU A 113 -1.17 -2.44 7.90
C LEU A 113 -2.51 -1.80 8.25
N GLU A 114 -3.60 -2.09 7.53
CA GLU A 114 -4.92 -1.52 7.84
C GLU A 114 -5.40 -1.86 9.26
N VAL A 115 -5.23 -3.12 9.69
CA VAL A 115 -5.58 -3.56 11.05
C VAL A 115 -4.78 -2.75 12.07
N PHE A 116 -3.46 -2.66 11.89
CA PHE A 116 -2.61 -1.89 12.79
C PHE A 116 -2.99 -0.40 12.83
N MET A 117 -3.19 0.23 11.68
CA MET A 117 -3.55 1.66 11.63
C MET A 117 -4.92 1.91 12.28
N THR A 118 -5.88 1.01 12.08
CA THR A 118 -7.20 1.09 12.74
C THR A 118 -7.06 0.97 14.26
N MET A 119 -6.21 0.05 14.75
CA MET A 119 -5.96 -0.08 16.18
C MET A 119 -5.21 1.12 16.77
N ARG A 120 -4.26 1.70 16.02
CA ARG A 120 -3.41 2.81 16.47
C ARG A 120 -4.13 4.15 16.48
N TYR A 121 -4.94 4.42 15.46
CA TYR A 121 -5.56 5.74 15.24
C TYR A 121 -7.08 5.75 15.46
N GLU A 122 -7.68 4.60 15.74
CA GLU A 122 -9.13 4.40 15.89
C GLU A 122 -9.92 4.94 14.68
N HIS A 123 -10.33 6.21 14.74
CA HIS A 123 -11.11 6.89 13.72
C HIS A 123 -10.48 8.20 13.22
N ASP A 124 -9.36 8.64 13.80
CA ASP A 124 -8.69 9.89 13.43
C ASP A 124 -7.36 9.62 12.73
N PHE A 125 -7.45 9.18 11.47
CA PHE A 125 -6.28 8.88 10.67
C PHE A 125 -5.49 10.16 10.37
N PRO A 126 -4.18 10.19 10.70
CA PRO A 126 -3.37 11.35 10.40
C PRO A 126 -3.20 11.50 8.88
N PRO A 127 -2.99 12.72 8.37
CA PRO A 127 -2.93 13.00 6.95
C PRO A 127 -1.79 12.27 6.21
N ASP A 128 -0.80 11.77 6.94
CA ASP A 128 0.37 11.05 6.46
C ASP A 128 0.29 9.52 6.67
N VAL A 129 -0.85 8.96 7.06
CA VAL A 129 -1.01 7.51 7.26
C VAL A 129 -0.61 6.70 6.02
N GLU A 130 -0.94 7.20 4.83
CA GLU A 130 -0.58 6.54 3.57
C GLU A 130 0.92 6.58 3.29
N GLU A 131 1.61 7.61 3.77
CA GLU A 131 3.07 7.74 3.70
C GLU A 131 3.75 6.74 4.64
N GLU A 132 3.17 6.47 5.81
CA GLU A 132 3.64 5.43 6.73
C GLU A 132 3.46 4.03 6.15
N LYS A 133 2.25 3.71 5.63
CA LYS A 133 1.94 2.41 5.03
C LYS A 133 2.89 2.08 3.87
N ILE A 134 3.12 3.02 2.96
CA ILE A 134 4.01 2.76 1.82
C ILE A 134 5.47 2.60 2.24
N LYS A 135 5.95 3.35 3.24
CA LYS A 135 7.30 3.16 3.81
C LYS A 135 7.47 1.77 4.42
N ALA A 136 6.47 1.27 5.14
CA ALA A 136 6.50 -0.07 5.71
C ALA A 136 6.65 -1.16 4.62
N LEU A 137 5.90 -1.04 3.52
CA LEU A 137 6.00 -1.96 2.38
C LEU A 137 7.35 -1.87 1.66
N GLU A 138 7.86 -0.65 1.45
CA GLU A 138 9.19 -0.45 0.86
C GLU A 138 10.30 -1.02 1.73
N ASP A 139 10.20 -0.87 3.05
CA ASP A 139 11.15 -1.45 4.00
C ASP A 139 11.10 -2.97 4.03
N PHE A 140 9.90 -3.56 3.95
CA PHE A 140 9.71 -5.00 3.79
C PHE A 140 10.39 -5.52 2.51
N ILE A 141 10.26 -4.80 1.39
CA ILE A 141 10.96 -5.13 0.13
C ILE A 141 12.47 -4.97 0.29
N ARG A 142 12.92 -3.85 0.84
CA ARG A 142 14.34 -3.49 1.01
C ARG A 142 15.09 -4.50 1.85
N ARG A 143 14.46 -5.04 2.90
CA ARG A 143 15.01 -6.12 3.74
C ARG A 143 15.03 -7.49 3.05
N GLY A 144 14.31 -7.63 1.93
CA GLY A 144 14.30 -8.85 1.14
C GLY A 144 13.32 -9.92 1.63
N TYR A 145 12.46 -9.61 2.60
CA TYR A 145 11.53 -10.59 3.20
C TYR A 145 10.60 -11.25 2.18
N HIS A 146 10.15 -10.51 1.17
CA HIS A 146 9.36 -11.06 0.06
C HIS A 146 10.06 -12.22 -0.70
N ARG A 147 11.39 -12.31 -0.63
CA ARG A 147 12.19 -13.37 -1.29
C ARG A 147 12.29 -14.64 -0.45
N GLU A 148 11.88 -14.59 0.82
CA GLU A 148 11.85 -15.76 1.69
C GLU A 148 10.65 -16.67 1.43
N TYR A 149 9.65 -16.17 0.71
CA TYR A 149 8.47 -16.95 0.34
C TYR A 149 8.76 -17.80 -0.90
N PRO A 150 8.47 -19.11 -0.87
CA PRO A 150 8.46 -19.91 -2.09
C PRO A 150 7.36 -19.42 -3.04
N ALA A 151 7.37 -19.92 -4.28
CA ALA A 151 6.25 -19.66 -5.19
C ALA A 151 4.94 -20.18 -4.57
N ARG A 152 3.89 -19.35 -4.62
CA ARG A 152 2.57 -19.77 -4.16
C ARG A 152 1.95 -20.73 -5.18
N PRO A 153 1.37 -21.86 -4.77
CA PRO A 153 0.71 -22.79 -5.67
C PRO A 153 -0.43 -22.12 -6.43
N SER A 154 -0.63 -22.56 -7.67
CA SER A 154 -1.79 -22.17 -8.45
C SER A 154 -3.08 -22.76 -7.84
N PRO A 155 -4.26 -22.13 -8.06
CA PRO A 155 -5.55 -22.65 -7.57
C PRO A 155 -5.88 -24.07 -8.04
N GLU A 156 -5.26 -24.51 -9.13
CA GLU A 156 -5.40 -25.85 -9.70
C GLU A 156 -4.54 -26.91 -8.98
N GLU A 157 -3.44 -26.51 -8.35
CA GLU A 157 -2.57 -27.39 -7.56
C GLU A 157 -3.19 -27.66 -6.19
N LYS A 158 -3.65 -28.89 -5.98
CA LYS A 158 -4.35 -29.30 -4.75
C LYS A 158 -3.73 -30.55 -4.15
N LEU A 159 -3.84 -30.68 -2.84
CA LEU A 159 -3.53 -31.93 -2.16
C LEU A 159 -4.48 -33.05 -2.63
N PRO A 160 -4.00 -34.31 -2.72
CA PRO A 160 -4.84 -35.45 -3.07
C PRO A 160 -5.84 -35.76 -1.95
N ASP A 161 -7.13 -35.52 -2.23
CA ASP A 161 -8.22 -35.61 -1.24
C ASP A 161 -8.43 -37.03 -0.69
N ASP A 162 -8.05 -38.06 -1.44
CA ASP A 162 -8.16 -39.47 -1.08
C ASP A 162 -6.96 -40.00 -0.28
N SER A 163 -5.90 -39.20 -0.12
CA SER A 163 -4.73 -39.62 0.65
C SER A 163 -5.00 -39.62 2.16
N LEU A 164 -4.77 -40.76 2.80
CA LEU A 164 -4.83 -40.89 4.25
C LEU A 164 -3.90 -39.91 4.98
N ALA A 165 -2.73 -39.59 4.42
CA ALA A 165 -1.80 -38.63 5.02
C ALA A 165 -2.36 -37.19 4.99
N VAL A 166 -3.00 -36.81 3.89
CA VAL A 166 -3.67 -35.51 3.73
C VAL A 166 -4.89 -35.40 4.65
N ILE A 167 -5.70 -36.46 4.73
CA ILE A 167 -6.85 -36.53 5.65
C ILE A 167 -6.38 -36.30 7.09
N LYS A 168 -5.33 -37.00 7.53
CA LYS A 168 -4.75 -36.81 8.87
C LYS A 168 -4.22 -35.40 9.10
N LEU A 169 -3.56 -34.78 8.11
CA LEU A 169 -3.13 -33.39 8.21
C LEU A 169 -4.35 -32.47 8.44
N ARG A 170 -5.41 -32.63 7.66
CA ARG A 170 -6.63 -31.81 7.77
C ARG A 170 -7.36 -32.04 9.09
N GLU A 171 -7.42 -33.28 9.58
CA GLU A 171 -7.93 -33.59 10.92
C GLU A 171 -7.10 -32.90 12.01
N CYS A 172 -5.77 -32.96 11.91
CA CYS A 172 -4.87 -32.26 12.82
C CYS A 172 -5.12 -30.74 12.79
N LEU A 173 -5.17 -30.15 11.59
CA LEU A 173 -5.43 -28.73 11.36
C LEU A 173 -6.84 -28.29 11.75
N SER A 174 -7.84 -29.18 11.74
CA SER A 174 -9.20 -28.84 12.18
C SER A 174 -9.26 -28.42 13.66
N ARG A 175 -8.31 -28.93 14.46
CA ARG A 175 -8.11 -28.59 15.88
C ARG A 175 -7.27 -27.32 16.09
N CYS A 176 -6.86 -26.65 15.02
CA CYS A 176 -6.05 -25.44 15.11
C CYS A 176 -6.87 -24.32 15.80
N PRO A 177 -6.37 -23.74 16.88
CA PRO A 177 -7.07 -22.71 17.66
C PRO A 177 -7.37 -21.48 16.82
N ASP A 178 -8.51 -20.83 17.07
CA ASP A 178 -8.91 -19.58 16.42
C ASP A 178 -8.93 -18.42 17.41
N LEU A 179 -7.88 -17.60 17.38
CA LEU A 179 -7.76 -16.43 18.25
C LEU A 179 -8.79 -15.35 17.96
N ASN A 180 -9.39 -15.36 16.76
CA ASN A 180 -10.40 -14.38 16.39
C ASN A 180 -11.75 -14.65 17.10
N GLU A 181 -11.97 -15.88 17.59
CA GLU A 181 -13.22 -16.29 18.23
C GLU A 181 -13.15 -16.24 19.77
N GLY A 182 -12.03 -15.81 20.34
CA GLY A 182 -11.88 -15.64 21.80
C GLY A 182 -11.88 -16.95 22.59
N SER A 183 -11.54 -18.07 21.97
CA SER A 183 -11.46 -19.38 22.64
C SER A 183 -10.18 -19.49 23.48
N SER A 184 -10.31 -19.89 24.75
CA SER A 184 -9.18 -20.36 25.55
C SER A 184 -8.82 -21.77 25.10
N ASP A 185 -7.85 -21.90 24.20
CA ASP A 185 -7.59 -23.18 23.55
C ASP A 185 -6.44 -23.94 24.23
N GLU A 186 -6.63 -25.24 24.40
CA GLU A 186 -5.65 -26.15 24.99
C GLU A 186 -4.41 -26.32 24.12
N GLU A 187 -4.42 -25.89 22.86
CA GLU A 187 -3.29 -26.04 21.92
C GLU A 187 -2.37 -24.80 21.84
N LEU A 188 -2.58 -23.80 22.69
CA LEU A 188 -1.73 -22.61 22.79
C LEU A 188 -0.86 -22.62 24.04
N ASP A 189 0.39 -22.19 23.86
CA ASP A 189 1.27 -21.76 24.94
C ASP A 189 1.24 -20.23 24.99
N HIS A 190 0.97 -19.68 26.17
CA HIS A 190 0.99 -18.26 26.47
C HIS A 190 2.32 -17.90 27.13
N TYR A 191 2.97 -16.85 26.66
CA TYR A 191 4.16 -16.30 27.31
C TYR A 191 4.12 -14.78 27.25
N GLU A 192 4.52 -14.13 28.34
CA GLU A 192 4.69 -12.69 28.39
C GLU A 192 6.11 -12.36 27.95
N ASP A 193 6.27 -11.48 26.96
CA ASP A 193 7.58 -10.96 26.61
C ASP A 193 8.07 -10.04 27.74
N PRO A 194 9.19 -10.37 28.42
CA PRO A 194 9.65 -9.61 29.58
C PRO A 194 10.09 -8.18 29.25
N ILE A 195 10.35 -7.86 27.98
CA ILE A 195 10.77 -6.52 27.54
C ILE A 195 9.54 -5.66 27.25
N SER A 196 8.56 -6.23 26.54
CA SER A 196 7.43 -5.48 26.02
C SER A 196 6.17 -5.58 26.89
N GLY A 197 6.10 -6.57 27.78
CA GLY A 197 4.93 -6.86 28.61
C GLY A 197 3.73 -7.38 27.81
N PHE A 198 3.89 -7.61 26.50
CA PHE A 198 2.83 -8.15 25.67
C PHE A 198 2.74 -9.67 25.86
N GLU A 199 1.51 -10.15 25.97
CA GLU A 199 1.22 -11.56 25.93
C GLU A 199 1.29 -12.05 24.49
N HIS A 200 2.16 -13.03 24.27
CA HIS A 200 2.28 -13.75 23.02
C HIS A 200 1.66 -15.13 23.18
N CYS A 201 0.96 -15.56 22.14
CA CYS A 201 0.46 -16.92 22.03
C CYS A 201 1.19 -17.62 20.89
N SER A 202 1.55 -18.88 21.11
CA SER A 202 2.12 -19.72 20.06
C SER A 202 1.55 -21.13 20.14
N LEU A 203 1.50 -21.82 19.00
CA LEU A 203 1.11 -23.23 19.01
C LEU A 203 2.02 -24.05 19.90
N LYS A 204 1.42 -24.95 20.67
CA LYS A 204 2.12 -25.93 21.49
C LYS A 204 3.13 -26.73 20.69
N GLN A 205 4.23 -27.02 21.35
CA GLN A 205 5.33 -27.75 20.73
C GLN A 205 4.95 -29.17 20.31
N SER A 206 4.08 -29.83 21.07
CA SER A 206 3.51 -31.14 20.72
C SER A 206 2.67 -31.07 19.45
N TYR A 207 1.82 -30.06 19.32
CA TYR A 207 0.95 -29.87 18.16
C TYR A 207 1.76 -29.54 16.90
N LYS A 208 2.78 -28.68 17.03
CA LYS A 208 3.73 -28.41 15.94
C LYS A 208 4.40 -29.69 15.43
N LYS A 209 4.84 -30.57 16.34
CA LYS A 209 5.45 -31.87 15.99
C LYS A 209 4.47 -32.80 15.25
N GLU A 210 3.20 -32.77 15.63
CA GLU A 210 2.14 -33.56 14.97
C GLU A 210 1.93 -33.09 13.52
N ILE A 211 1.80 -31.79 13.28
CA ILE A 211 1.70 -31.20 11.93
C ILE A 211 2.92 -31.62 11.08
N VAL A 212 4.13 -31.48 11.63
CA VAL A 212 5.37 -31.88 10.94
C VAL A 212 5.40 -33.38 10.62
N ALA A 213 4.88 -34.23 11.50
CA ALA A 213 4.78 -35.67 11.24
C ALA A 213 3.81 -35.95 10.07
N CYS A 214 2.67 -35.27 10.01
CA CYS A 214 1.75 -35.37 8.88
C CYS A 214 2.41 -34.93 7.55
N LEU A 215 3.11 -33.78 7.54
CA LEU A 215 3.81 -33.28 6.36
C LEU A 215 4.92 -34.22 5.87
N LYS A 216 5.65 -34.88 6.79
CA LYS A 216 6.64 -35.91 6.45
C LYS A 216 6.00 -37.15 5.81
N GLU A 217 4.83 -37.56 6.29
CA GLU A 217 4.12 -38.69 5.70
C GLU A 217 3.56 -38.34 4.31
N ILE A 218 3.10 -37.11 4.09
CA ILE A 218 2.71 -36.61 2.75
C ILE A 218 3.90 -36.66 1.79
N GLU A 219 5.08 -36.17 2.21
CA GLU A 219 6.29 -36.24 1.38
C GLU A 219 6.68 -37.68 1.05
N LYS A 220 6.58 -38.59 2.02
CA LYS A 220 6.89 -40.00 1.80
C LYS A 220 5.95 -40.65 0.78
N GLN A 221 4.66 -40.30 0.79
CA GLN A 221 3.66 -40.89 -0.10
C GLN A 221 3.63 -40.24 -1.49
N HIS A 222 3.82 -38.92 -1.57
CA HIS A 222 3.54 -38.13 -2.76
C HIS A 222 4.70 -37.26 -3.24
N GLY A 223 5.82 -37.26 -2.51
CA GLY A 223 7.02 -36.48 -2.83
C GLY A 223 7.00 -35.03 -2.31
N ALA A 224 8.14 -34.36 -2.46
CA ALA A 224 8.38 -33.02 -1.93
C ALA A 224 7.44 -31.94 -2.51
N GLY A 225 7.04 -32.06 -3.78
CA GLY A 225 6.12 -31.12 -4.41
C GLY A 225 4.75 -31.07 -3.72
N VAL A 226 4.17 -32.23 -3.40
CA VAL A 226 2.88 -32.30 -2.70
C VAL A 226 3.02 -31.88 -1.24
N ARG A 227 4.18 -32.15 -0.60
CA ARG A 227 4.48 -31.57 0.72
C ARG A 227 4.50 -30.04 0.69
N ALA A 228 5.06 -29.42 -0.35
CA ALA A 228 5.04 -27.96 -0.47
C ALA A 228 3.60 -27.40 -0.50
N LEU A 229 2.65 -28.09 -1.15
CA LEU A 229 1.23 -27.73 -1.08
C LEU A 229 0.70 -27.85 0.36
N GLY A 230 1.07 -28.90 1.08
CA GLY A 230 0.71 -29.09 2.49
C GLY A 230 1.26 -27.97 3.38
N ASN A 231 2.50 -27.53 3.15
CA ASN A 231 3.10 -26.41 3.85
C ASN A 231 2.30 -25.11 3.67
N TRP A 232 1.82 -24.85 2.45
CA TRP A 232 0.96 -23.71 2.17
C TRP A 232 -0.40 -23.81 2.86
N GLU A 233 -1.03 -24.99 2.88
CA GLU A 233 -2.31 -25.21 3.58
C GLU A 233 -2.16 -24.96 5.09
N VAL A 234 -1.07 -25.44 5.71
CA VAL A 234 -0.74 -25.17 7.12
C VAL A 234 -0.52 -23.68 7.35
N ARG A 235 0.31 -23.04 6.51
CA ARG A 235 0.62 -21.62 6.62
C ARG A 235 -0.63 -20.77 6.53
N ASP A 236 -1.48 -21.00 5.54
CA ASP A 236 -2.67 -20.19 5.30
C ASP A 236 -3.68 -20.32 6.45
N LEU A 237 -3.83 -21.51 7.02
CA LEU A 237 -4.70 -21.71 8.18
C LEU A 237 -4.15 -20.99 9.42
N ILE A 238 -2.86 -21.15 9.72
CA ILE A 238 -2.23 -20.52 10.87
C ILE A 238 -2.21 -19.00 10.71
N ALA A 239 -1.94 -18.51 9.50
CA ALA A 239 -1.97 -17.08 9.20
C ALA A 239 -3.35 -16.47 9.43
N LYS A 240 -4.42 -17.23 9.12
CA LYS A 240 -5.80 -16.81 9.31
C LYS A 240 -6.24 -16.86 10.78
N ARG A 241 -5.87 -17.90 11.52
CA ARG A 241 -6.43 -18.20 12.84
C ARG A 241 -5.60 -17.71 14.02
N ILE A 242 -4.27 -17.60 13.85
CA ILE A 242 -3.34 -17.37 14.95
C ILE A 242 -2.46 -16.17 14.64
N GLU A 243 -1.59 -16.31 13.63
CA GLU A 243 -0.59 -15.31 13.32
C GLU A 243 -0.13 -15.41 11.87
N GLY A 244 -0.56 -14.45 11.06
CA GLY A 244 -0.05 -14.24 9.71
C GLY A 244 0.95 -13.10 9.66
N ILE A 245 0.91 -12.35 8.56
CA ILE A 245 1.65 -11.10 8.45
C ILE A 245 1.09 -10.10 9.46
N ARG A 246 1.95 -9.51 10.27
CA ARG A 246 1.63 -8.44 11.21
C ARG A 246 2.53 -7.25 10.98
N TYR A 247 1.99 -6.05 11.18
CA TYR A 247 2.78 -4.84 11.33
C TYR A 247 2.81 -4.50 12.82
N SER A 248 3.99 -4.50 13.42
CA SER A 248 4.15 -4.23 14.85
C SER A 248 5.08 -3.04 15.08
N GLY A 249 4.78 -2.26 16.12
CA GLY A 249 5.66 -1.22 16.64
C GLY A 249 6.46 -1.76 17.82
N GLY A 250 7.76 -1.53 17.81
CA GLY A 250 8.67 -1.74 18.93
C GLY A 250 9.35 -0.45 19.33
N GLY A 251 9.78 -0.34 20.59
CA GLY A 251 10.55 0.78 21.09
C GLY A 251 11.82 0.29 21.75
N ASN A 252 12.98 0.78 21.31
CA ASN A 252 14.24 0.55 22.03
C ASN A 252 14.94 1.89 22.26
N ASN A 253 15.29 2.19 23.51
CA ASN A 253 15.97 3.43 23.91
C ASN A 253 15.27 4.73 23.45
N GLY A 254 13.93 4.74 23.44
CA GLY A 254 13.15 5.91 23.01
C GLY A 254 13.05 6.09 21.49
N CYS A 255 13.54 5.15 20.69
CA CYS A 255 13.28 5.09 19.25
C CYS A 255 12.18 4.08 18.94
N GLU A 256 11.06 4.55 18.41
CA GLU A 256 10.03 3.68 17.82
C GLU A 256 10.52 3.15 16.46
N TYR A 257 10.39 1.85 16.25
CA TYR A 257 10.56 1.21 14.95
C TYR A 257 9.33 0.38 14.66
N PHE A 258 8.95 0.31 13.39
CA PHE A 258 7.83 -0.51 12.95
C PHE A 258 8.29 -1.49 11.88
N GLU A 259 7.81 -2.72 11.94
CA GLU A 259 8.17 -3.72 10.94
C GLU A 259 7.04 -4.68 10.61
N LEU A 260 7.04 -5.12 9.35
CA LEU A 260 6.21 -6.23 8.88
C LEU A 260 6.95 -7.54 9.16
N GLY A 261 6.32 -8.42 9.94
CA GLY A 261 6.80 -9.78 10.22
C GLY A 261 5.73 -10.82 9.89
N ASP A 262 6.12 -12.07 9.67
CA ASP A 262 5.21 -13.18 9.41
C ASP A 262 5.64 -14.43 10.20
N ALA A 263 4.97 -14.72 11.31
CA ALA A 263 5.31 -15.90 12.11
C ALA A 263 4.92 -17.21 11.42
N SER A 264 3.99 -17.17 10.45
CA SER A 264 3.57 -18.34 9.69
C SER A 264 4.60 -18.76 8.64
N LEU A 265 5.55 -17.88 8.27
CA LEU A 265 6.58 -18.15 7.26
C LEU A 265 7.45 -19.37 7.61
N GLY A 266 7.61 -19.69 8.89
CA GLY A 266 8.34 -20.89 9.33
C GLY A 266 7.79 -22.19 8.75
N TRP A 267 6.49 -22.25 8.46
CA TRP A 267 5.84 -23.45 7.89
C TRP A 267 6.18 -23.71 6.43
N LEU A 268 6.62 -22.67 5.71
CA LEU A 268 7.04 -22.76 4.31
C LEU A 268 8.50 -23.19 4.16
N LYS A 269 9.28 -23.14 5.24
CA LYS A 269 10.70 -23.52 5.24
C LYS A 269 10.82 -25.03 5.46
N GLU A 270 11.75 -25.67 4.74
CA GLU A 270 11.98 -27.12 4.85
C GLU A 270 12.62 -27.50 6.20
N ASP A 271 13.30 -26.55 6.83
CA ASP A 271 13.99 -26.74 8.10
C ASP A 271 13.08 -26.42 9.30
N TYR A 272 12.49 -27.48 9.85
CA TYR A 272 11.69 -27.43 11.06
C TYR A 272 12.51 -27.54 12.36
N SER A 273 13.85 -27.47 12.28
CA SER A 273 14.71 -27.54 13.48
C SER A 273 14.41 -26.44 14.50
N ARG A 274 13.89 -25.29 14.03
CA ARG A 274 13.43 -24.20 14.90
C ARG A 274 12.13 -24.50 15.63
N PHE A 275 11.36 -25.48 15.16
CA PHE A 275 10.22 -25.95 15.91
C PHE A 275 10.72 -26.90 16.99
N VAL A 276 11.54 -27.90 16.69
CA VAL A 276 11.86 -29.05 17.59
C VAL A 276 12.52 -28.70 18.91
#